data_AF-A0AAW1Q042-F1
#
_entry.id   AF-A0AAW1Q042-F1
#
_cell.length_a   1.000
_cell.length_b   1.000
_cell.length_c   1.000
_cell.angle_alpha   90.00
_cell.angle_beta   90.00
_cell.angle_gamma   90.00
#
_symmetry.space_group_name_H-M   'P 1'
#
loop_
_entity.id
_entity.type
_entity.pdbx_description
1 polymer ?
#
loop_
_entity_poly.entity_id
_entity_poly.type
_entity_poly.pdbx_seq_one_letter_code
_entity_poly.pdbx_strand_id
1 'polypeptide(L)'
;MSSPAIILFCYNRANYLERTLASLATLVGLEQMAVYISQDGYDESVHNMSLSFGSGPLSPPHTKAFEHWQRERIPQLHAKQPGHAWLTQHYKWGLDGVFLNRSHSHAIVIEDDMLFSPDFLTYFQATAPVLDLDPTLWCISTWNDNGLTYFNWDPQKLFRTSYFPGLGWMLRRELWLELGPRFPRQAWDHWMRLPSTSKGRECISPEVNRNFNIGEVGANMQKAMFKRHFKAMGWYQGSTNRSAGADLGDLSYLSLDSFSDHMVSLLQRAQVWEGAVTQVKLNQQPPGQVNLILYKEESYPRTARQLKIWPFPRGHHQHIVALPYKGSTWLLADVRQCPLLPKHMRVYPSPTLQDLAAPPDTSCTDACKAEGLVCSAEDFWFINTCEALAKHFPCSAG
;
A
#
# COMPACT_ATOMS: atom_id res chain seq x y z
N MET A 1 12.02 17.47 4.87
CA MET A 1 11.70 17.64 3.42
C MET A 1 12.03 19.06 3.00
N SER A 2 12.88 19.25 1.98
CA SER A 2 13.33 20.59 1.54
C SER A 2 12.29 21.38 0.73
N SER A 3 11.50 20.71 -0.11
CA SER A 3 10.44 21.31 -0.91
C SER A 3 9.28 20.32 -1.07
N PRO A 4 8.47 20.12 0.00
CA PRO A 4 7.38 19.16 -0.02
C PRO A 4 6.14 19.72 -0.73
N ALA A 5 5.44 18.84 -1.44
CA ALA A 5 4.15 19.11 -2.06
C ALA A 5 3.08 18.10 -1.62
N ILE A 6 1.83 18.53 -1.67
CA ILE A 6 0.65 17.67 -1.63
C ILE A 6 0.03 17.72 -3.02
N ILE A 7 -0.28 16.56 -3.59
CA ILE A 7 -1.10 16.46 -4.80
C ILE A 7 -2.34 15.63 -4.51
N LEU A 8 -3.50 16.24 -4.74
CA LEU A 8 -4.80 15.60 -4.63
C LEU A 8 -5.30 15.25 -6.02
N PHE A 9 -5.55 13.96 -6.26
CA PHE A 9 -6.17 13.49 -7.51
C PHE A 9 -7.68 13.45 -7.37
N CYS A 10 -8.39 14.13 -8.27
CA CYS A 10 -9.85 14.16 -8.31
C CYS A 10 -10.41 14.07 -9.74
N TYR A 11 -11.70 13.76 -9.87
CA TYR A 11 -12.39 13.77 -11.17
C TYR A 11 -13.70 14.57 -11.12
N ASN A 12 -14.79 13.93 -10.70
CA ASN A 12 -16.16 14.46 -10.83
C ASN A 12 -17.03 14.18 -9.58
N ARG A 13 -16.40 14.09 -8.39
CA ARG A 13 -17.09 13.78 -7.13
C ARG A 13 -16.99 14.96 -6.14
N ALA A 14 -17.58 16.10 -6.48
CA ALA A 14 -17.49 17.32 -5.67
C ALA A 14 -17.88 17.13 -4.20
N ASN A 15 -18.90 16.31 -3.89
CA ASN A 15 -19.31 16.03 -2.51
C ASN A 15 -18.24 15.30 -1.67
N TYR A 16 -17.44 14.42 -2.28
CA TYR A 16 -16.31 13.80 -1.58
C TYR A 16 -15.15 14.79 -1.48
N LEU A 17 -14.86 15.50 -2.58
CA LEU A 17 -13.81 16.49 -2.62
C LEU A 17 -13.98 17.57 -1.55
N GLU A 18 -15.19 18.12 -1.37
CA GLU A 18 -15.47 19.12 -0.34
C GLU A 18 -15.08 18.64 1.04
N ARG A 19 -15.46 17.41 1.40
CA ARG A 19 -15.16 16.81 2.71
C ARG A 19 -13.66 16.57 2.88
N THR A 20 -13.00 16.11 1.82
CA THR A 20 -11.55 15.90 1.80
C THR A 20 -10.79 17.21 1.96
N LEU A 21 -11.15 18.26 1.21
CA LEU A 21 -10.53 19.59 1.30
C LEU A 21 -10.82 20.26 2.65
N ALA A 22 -12.04 20.13 3.17
CA ALA A 22 -12.39 20.60 4.50
C ALA A 22 -11.53 19.91 5.58
N SER A 23 -11.34 18.59 5.48
CA SER A 23 -10.44 17.86 6.37
C SER A 23 -8.99 18.33 6.22
N LEU A 24 -8.50 18.48 4.99
CA LEU A 24 -7.14 18.93 4.68
C LEU A 24 -6.85 20.29 5.30
N ALA A 25 -7.77 21.26 5.15
CA ALA A 25 -7.63 22.62 5.64
C ALA A 25 -7.51 22.73 7.17
N THR A 26 -7.78 21.65 7.92
CA THR A 26 -7.62 21.63 9.39
C THR A 26 -6.24 21.19 9.85
N LEU A 27 -5.38 20.73 8.93
CA LEU A 27 -4.09 20.14 9.29
C LEU A 27 -3.04 21.21 9.64
N VAL A 28 -2.32 20.96 10.73
CA VAL A 28 -1.14 21.73 11.12
C VAL A 28 0.03 21.37 10.20
N GLY A 29 0.82 22.36 9.77
CA GLY A 29 1.98 22.17 8.89
C GLY A 29 1.69 22.44 7.41
N LEU A 30 0.45 22.79 7.05
CA LEU A 30 0.08 23.14 5.67
C LEU A 30 0.87 24.33 5.12
N GLU A 31 1.26 25.28 5.98
CA GLU A 31 2.00 26.49 5.60
C GLU A 31 3.37 26.19 4.97
N GLN A 32 3.87 24.96 5.15
CA GLN A 32 5.13 24.47 4.56
C GLN A 32 4.93 23.76 3.22
N MET A 33 3.68 23.45 2.85
CA MET A 33 3.31 22.58 1.74
C MET A 33 2.81 23.38 0.54
N ALA A 34 3.34 23.09 -0.65
CA ALA A 34 2.66 23.47 -1.89
C ALA A 34 1.51 22.48 -2.14
N VAL A 35 0.30 22.97 -2.43
CA VAL A 35 -0.90 22.13 -2.62
C VAL A 35 -1.38 22.22 -4.05
N TYR A 36 -1.50 21.05 -4.68
CA TYR A 36 -1.96 20.89 -6.05
C TYR A 36 -3.25 20.10 -6.09
N ILE A 37 -4.32 20.70 -6.59
CA ILE A 37 -5.55 19.97 -6.91
C ILE A 37 -5.47 19.56 -8.37
N SER A 38 -5.26 18.28 -8.65
CA SER A 38 -5.16 17.73 -10.00
C SER A 38 -6.49 17.10 -10.39
N GLN A 39 -7.21 17.73 -11.31
CA GLN A 39 -8.51 17.28 -11.78
C GLN A 39 -8.43 16.62 -13.17
N ASP A 40 -8.99 15.43 -13.31
CA ASP A 40 -9.10 14.72 -14.59
C ASP A 40 -10.32 15.17 -15.40
N GLY A 41 -10.17 16.17 -16.26
CA GLY A 41 -11.28 16.76 -17.03
C GLY A 41 -11.79 18.07 -16.43
N TYR A 42 -13.01 18.45 -16.83
CA TYR A 42 -13.55 19.80 -16.63
C TYR A 42 -14.92 19.80 -15.95
N ASP A 43 -15.12 18.92 -14.97
CA ASP A 43 -16.34 18.96 -14.15
C ASP A 43 -16.42 20.30 -13.40
N GLU A 44 -17.47 21.08 -13.68
CA GLU A 44 -17.63 22.44 -13.16
C GLU A 44 -17.80 22.46 -11.64
N SER A 45 -18.47 21.46 -11.06
CA SER A 45 -18.71 21.40 -9.62
C SER A 45 -17.40 21.19 -8.85
N VAL A 46 -16.53 20.32 -9.37
CA VAL A 46 -15.18 20.11 -8.82
C VAL A 46 -14.28 21.33 -9.05
N HIS A 47 -14.36 21.97 -10.22
CA HIS A 47 -13.60 23.18 -10.51
C HIS A 47 -13.95 24.32 -9.54
N ASN A 48 -15.24 24.63 -9.41
CA ASN A 48 -15.72 25.68 -8.51
C ASN A 48 -15.36 25.39 -7.04
N MET A 49 -15.46 24.13 -6.61
CA MET A 49 -15.04 23.71 -5.27
C MET A 49 -13.54 23.95 -5.05
N SER A 50 -12.70 23.58 -6.01
CA SER A 50 -11.24 23.75 -5.95
C SER A 50 -10.85 25.22 -5.85
N LEU A 51 -11.50 26.09 -6.65
CA LEU A 51 -11.28 27.55 -6.59
C LEU A 51 -11.72 28.15 -5.26
N SER A 52 -12.89 27.77 -4.76
CA SER A 52 -13.41 28.25 -3.47
C SER A 52 -12.42 27.98 -2.34
N PHE A 53 -11.92 26.75 -2.22
CA PHE A 53 -10.91 26.40 -1.23
C PHE A 53 -9.57 27.12 -1.44
N GLY A 54 -9.14 27.26 -2.70
CA GLY A 54 -7.91 27.97 -3.07
C GLY A 54 -7.93 29.47 -2.78
N SER A 55 -9.10 30.09 -2.82
CA SER A 55 -9.32 31.50 -2.42
C SER A 55 -9.61 31.68 -0.92
N GLY A 56 -9.81 30.58 -0.19
CA GLY A 56 -10.26 30.57 1.19
C GLY A 56 -9.36 29.72 2.08
N PRO A 57 -9.84 28.60 2.65
CA PRO A 57 -9.10 27.84 3.67
C PRO A 57 -7.73 27.30 3.26
N LEU A 58 -7.44 27.15 1.96
CA LEU A 58 -6.15 26.67 1.45
C LEU A 58 -5.34 27.77 0.74
N SER A 59 -5.80 29.02 0.77
CA SER A 59 -5.06 30.17 0.22
C SER A 59 -3.78 30.43 1.02
N PRO A 60 -2.69 30.86 0.37
CA PRO A 60 -1.54 31.41 1.09
C PRO A 60 -1.95 32.58 2.00
N PRO A 61 -1.42 32.68 3.24
CA PRO A 61 -0.29 31.91 3.77
C PRO A 61 -0.64 30.59 4.48
N HIS A 62 -1.91 30.13 4.45
CA HIS A 62 -2.27 28.84 5.07
C HIS A 62 -1.58 27.65 4.40
N THR A 63 -1.28 27.79 3.11
CA THR A 63 -0.39 26.91 2.36
C THR A 63 0.81 27.69 1.84
N LYS A 64 1.91 27.01 1.51
CA LYS A 64 3.07 27.64 0.87
C LYS A 64 2.73 28.14 -0.53
N ALA A 65 1.92 27.37 -1.25
CA ALA A 65 1.38 27.68 -2.56
C ALA A 65 0.12 26.83 -2.79
N PHE A 66 -0.79 27.33 -3.63
CA PHE A 66 -1.96 26.59 -4.06
C PHE A 66 -2.14 26.74 -5.57
N GLU A 67 -2.31 25.61 -6.28
CA GLU A 67 -2.66 25.61 -7.70
C GLU A 67 -3.74 24.55 -7.99
N HIS A 68 -4.69 24.91 -8.86
CA HIS A 68 -5.65 23.97 -9.43
C HIS A 68 -5.27 23.67 -10.87
N TRP A 69 -5.11 22.38 -11.18
CA TRP A 69 -4.64 21.86 -12.45
C TRP A 69 -5.74 21.02 -13.10
N GLN A 70 -5.98 21.23 -14.38
CA GLN A 70 -6.95 20.46 -15.16
C GLN A 70 -6.27 19.86 -16.39
N ARG A 71 -6.64 18.63 -16.73
CA ARG A 71 -6.21 17.97 -17.97
C ARG A 71 -7.39 17.52 -18.80
N GLU A 72 -7.22 17.51 -20.12
CA GLU A 72 -8.21 16.92 -21.02
C GLU A 72 -8.16 15.38 -20.96
N ARG A 73 -9.34 14.75 -21.04
CA ARG A 73 -9.49 13.29 -21.06
C ARG A 73 -9.44 12.73 -22.47
N ILE A 74 -8.22 12.55 -22.96
CA ILE A 74 -7.95 11.88 -24.24
C ILE A 74 -7.52 10.42 -23.99
N PRO A 75 -8.20 9.40 -24.56
CA PRO A 75 -7.85 8.00 -24.33
C PRO A 75 -6.54 7.63 -25.03
N GLN A 76 -5.69 6.86 -24.36
CA GLN A 76 -4.39 6.39 -24.88
C GLN A 76 -4.37 4.90 -25.25
N LEU A 77 -5.39 4.13 -24.84
CA LEU A 77 -5.51 2.71 -25.21
C LEU A 77 -6.45 2.52 -26.41
N HIS A 78 -7.72 2.90 -26.24
CA HIS A 78 -8.76 2.84 -27.25
C HIS A 78 -9.97 3.65 -26.77
N ALA A 79 -10.96 3.88 -27.64
CA ALA A 79 -12.11 4.76 -27.36
C ALA A 79 -12.92 4.39 -26.10
N LYS A 80 -12.94 3.10 -25.72
CA LYS A 80 -13.66 2.57 -24.55
C LYS A 80 -12.74 2.17 -23.39
N GLN A 81 -11.59 2.85 -23.24
CA GLN A 81 -10.59 2.44 -22.26
C GLN A 81 -11.16 2.34 -20.82
N PRO A 82 -10.73 1.34 -20.06
CA PRO A 82 -11.24 1.11 -18.70
C PRO A 82 -10.85 2.23 -17.72
N GLY A 83 -11.62 2.36 -16.63
CA GLY A 83 -11.42 3.38 -15.59
C GLY A 83 -10.00 3.44 -15.03
N HIS A 84 -9.37 2.28 -14.79
CA HIS A 84 -8.00 2.22 -14.27
C HIS A 84 -6.95 2.78 -15.24
N ALA A 85 -7.23 2.83 -16.55
CA ALA A 85 -6.34 3.44 -17.54
C ALA A 85 -6.43 4.97 -17.48
N TRP A 86 -7.64 5.53 -17.29
CA TRP A 86 -7.83 6.95 -17.02
C TRP A 86 -7.08 7.39 -15.76
N LEU A 87 -7.24 6.63 -14.68
CA LEU A 87 -6.57 6.90 -13.41
C LEU A 87 -5.05 6.90 -13.58
N THR A 88 -4.51 5.90 -14.28
CA THR A 88 -3.08 5.78 -14.54
C THR A 88 -2.53 6.97 -15.35
N GLN A 89 -3.24 7.41 -16.38
CA GLN A 89 -2.86 8.57 -17.18
C GLN A 89 -2.85 9.86 -16.34
N HIS A 90 -3.84 10.02 -15.46
CA HIS A 90 -3.94 11.18 -14.59
C HIS A 90 -2.83 11.22 -13.54
N TYR A 91 -2.56 10.09 -12.87
CA TYR A 91 -1.46 9.96 -11.92
C TYR A 91 -0.11 10.30 -12.56
N LYS A 92 0.16 9.78 -13.77
CA LYS A 92 1.37 10.14 -14.52
C LYS A 92 1.46 11.65 -14.76
N TRP A 93 0.41 12.25 -15.31
CA TRP A 93 0.39 13.67 -15.64
C TRP A 93 0.60 14.57 -14.43
N GLY A 94 -0.08 14.27 -13.32
CA GLY A 94 0.05 15.04 -12.07
C GLY A 94 1.44 14.91 -11.46
N LEU A 95 1.98 13.69 -11.37
CA LEU A 95 3.30 13.46 -10.78
C LEU A 95 4.44 14.02 -11.67
N ASP A 96 4.31 13.96 -13.00
CA ASP A 96 5.21 14.67 -13.91
C ASP A 96 5.17 16.18 -13.65
N GLY A 97 3.98 16.76 -13.45
CA GLY A 97 3.83 18.17 -13.07
C GLY A 97 4.57 18.53 -11.78
N VAL A 98 4.41 17.73 -10.73
CA VAL A 98 5.04 17.97 -9.42
C VAL A 98 6.57 17.84 -9.50
N PHE A 99 7.09 16.80 -10.14
CA PHE A 99 8.51 16.45 -10.06
C PHE A 99 9.36 16.98 -11.20
N LEU A 100 8.81 17.07 -12.41
CA LEU A 100 9.53 17.55 -13.59
C LEU A 100 9.34 19.06 -13.78
N ASN A 101 8.11 19.56 -13.61
CA ASN A 101 7.81 20.98 -13.89
C ASN A 101 7.99 21.87 -12.65
N ARG A 102 7.66 21.38 -11.45
CA ARG A 102 7.77 22.14 -10.19
C ARG A 102 8.99 21.75 -9.34
N SER A 103 9.67 20.65 -9.67
CA SER A 103 10.92 20.20 -9.02
C SER A 103 10.83 20.05 -7.50
N HIS A 104 9.67 19.62 -6.99
CA HIS A 104 9.53 19.28 -5.57
C HIS A 104 10.42 18.10 -5.19
N SER A 105 10.97 18.10 -3.97
CA SER A 105 11.78 16.97 -3.50
C SER A 105 10.93 15.79 -3.06
N HIS A 106 9.73 16.07 -2.56
CA HIS A 106 8.77 15.11 -2.04
C HIS A 106 7.37 15.45 -2.51
N ALA A 107 6.54 14.42 -2.74
CA ALA A 107 5.11 14.60 -2.92
C ALA A 107 4.35 13.66 -1.98
N ILE A 108 3.32 14.19 -1.31
CA ILE A 108 2.30 13.43 -0.61
C ILE A 108 1.10 13.33 -1.55
N VAL A 109 0.75 12.12 -1.93
CA VAL A 109 -0.32 11.79 -2.87
C VAL A 109 -1.57 11.40 -2.09
N ILE A 110 -2.66 12.14 -2.31
CA ILE A 110 -3.98 11.92 -1.70
C ILE A 110 -5.08 11.85 -2.77
N GLU A 111 -6.22 11.28 -2.44
CA GLU A 111 -7.38 11.16 -3.32
C GLU A 111 -8.56 11.98 -2.77
N ASP A 112 -9.56 12.25 -3.62
CA ASP A 112 -10.72 13.09 -3.30
C ASP A 112 -11.71 12.48 -2.30
N ASP A 113 -11.49 11.26 -1.81
CA ASP A 113 -12.36 10.55 -0.87
C ASP A 113 -11.67 10.14 0.44
N MET A 114 -10.82 11.01 0.98
CA MET A 114 -10.05 10.77 2.22
C MET A 114 -10.32 11.83 3.30
N LEU A 115 -10.51 11.39 4.54
CA LEU A 115 -10.40 12.24 5.73
C LEU A 115 -9.04 12.02 6.39
N PHE A 116 -8.46 13.06 6.98
CA PHE A 116 -7.09 13.03 7.48
C PHE A 116 -7.04 13.11 9.00
N SER A 117 -6.17 12.31 9.62
CA SER A 117 -5.87 12.41 11.03
C SER A 117 -5.24 13.77 11.37
N PRO A 118 -5.44 14.31 12.59
CA PRO A 118 -4.86 15.60 12.98
C PRO A 118 -3.33 15.67 12.85
N ASP A 119 -2.65 14.53 12.97
CA ASP A 119 -1.20 14.39 12.87
C ASP A 119 -0.72 13.98 11.46
N PHE A 120 -1.59 13.98 10.43
CA PHE A 120 -1.26 13.46 9.10
C PHE A 120 -0.01 14.08 8.46
N LEU A 121 0.14 15.41 8.50
CA LEU A 121 1.32 16.09 7.93
C LEU A 121 2.56 15.94 8.82
N THR A 122 2.39 16.01 10.14
CA THR A 122 3.50 15.84 11.08
C THR A 122 4.02 14.40 11.08
N TYR A 123 3.17 13.42 10.80
CA TYR A 123 3.56 12.03 10.51
C TYR A 123 4.52 11.93 9.32
N PHE A 124 4.21 12.57 8.19
CA PHE A 124 5.10 12.60 7.04
C PHE A 124 6.39 13.39 7.32
N GLN A 125 6.30 14.49 8.06
CA GLN A 125 7.48 15.26 8.46
C GLN A 125 8.43 14.43 9.33
N ALA A 126 7.90 13.67 10.29
CA ALA A 126 8.68 12.80 11.19
C ALA A 126 9.30 11.60 10.46
N THR A 127 8.63 11.06 9.45
CA THR A 127 9.07 9.87 8.71
C THR A 127 9.89 10.17 7.45
N ALA A 128 9.86 11.41 6.95
CA ALA A 128 10.65 11.80 5.78
C ALA A 128 12.16 11.54 5.93
N PRO A 129 12.82 11.85 7.07
CA PRO A 129 14.24 11.53 7.25
C PRO A 129 14.55 10.04 7.11
N VAL A 130 13.63 9.16 7.54
CA VAL A 130 13.79 7.71 7.41
C VAL A 130 13.75 7.31 5.92
N LEU A 131 12.80 7.85 5.15
CA LEU A 131 12.72 7.64 3.70
C LEU A 131 13.93 8.22 2.94
N ASP A 132 14.46 9.36 3.42
CA ASP A 132 15.60 10.02 2.80
C ASP A 132 16.89 9.19 2.95
N LEU A 133 17.09 8.59 4.13
CA LEU A 133 18.33 7.91 4.51
C LEU A 133 18.37 6.43 4.15
N ASP A 134 17.24 5.71 4.18
CA ASP A 134 17.20 4.27 3.95
C ASP A 134 16.87 3.93 2.48
N PRO A 135 17.85 3.47 1.67
CA PRO A 135 17.61 3.13 0.27
C PRO A 135 16.77 1.85 0.08
N THR A 136 16.55 1.08 1.14
CA THR A 136 15.64 -0.08 1.13
C THR A 136 14.18 0.34 1.26
N LEU A 137 13.92 1.63 1.51
CA LEU A 137 12.58 2.21 1.49
C LEU A 137 12.31 2.98 0.18
N TRP A 138 11.05 2.98 -0.22
CA TRP A 138 10.61 3.74 -1.41
C TRP A 138 9.31 4.52 -1.22
N CYS A 139 8.56 4.26 -0.15
CA CYS A 139 7.42 5.10 0.20
C CYS A 139 7.13 5.12 1.70
N ILE A 140 6.42 6.15 2.13
CA ILE A 140 5.71 6.16 3.41
C ILE A 140 4.23 6.16 3.08
N SER A 141 3.42 5.28 3.65
CA SER A 141 1.97 5.27 3.52
C SER A 141 1.32 5.53 4.86
N THR A 142 0.14 6.15 4.84
CA THR A 142 -0.70 6.35 6.02
C THR A 142 -1.70 5.21 6.24
N TRP A 143 -1.57 4.13 5.46
CA TRP A 143 -2.51 3.03 5.42
C TRP A 143 -1.86 1.69 5.82
N ASN A 144 -2.49 1.05 6.80
CA ASN A 144 -2.36 -0.34 7.18
C ASN A 144 -3.56 -1.10 6.63
N ASP A 145 -3.31 -1.96 5.64
CA ASP A 145 -4.35 -2.83 5.10
C ASP A 145 -5.01 -3.71 6.18
N ASN A 146 -4.32 -4.05 7.27
CA ASN A 146 -4.90 -4.82 8.38
C ASN A 146 -5.25 -3.95 9.60
N GLY A 147 -5.39 -2.62 9.43
CA GLY A 147 -5.68 -1.62 10.48
C GLY A 147 -7.07 -1.71 11.11
N LEU A 148 -7.64 -2.90 11.26
CA LEU A 148 -8.98 -3.13 11.77
C LEU A 148 -9.05 -2.86 13.28
N THR A 149 -10.13 -2.21 13.74
CA THR A 149 -10.27 -1.71 15.13
C THR A 149 -10.31 -2.78 16.22
N TYR A 150 -10.49 -4.05 15.86
CA TYR A 150 -10.53 -5.15 16.84
C TYR A 150 -9.13 -5.72 17.15
N PHE A 151 -8.09 -5.31 16.42
CA PHE A 151 -6.70 -5.56 16.78
C PHE A 151 -6.19 -4.46 17.73
N ASN A 152 -5.23 -4.80 18.58
CA ASN A 152 -4.64 -3.89 19.56
C ASN A 152 -3.45 -3.15 18.96
N TRP A 153 -3.71 -2.37 17.91
CA TRP A 153 -2.73 -1.51 17.26
C TRP A 153 -2.32 -0.35 18.17
N ASP A 154 -1.04 -0.01 18.15
CA ASP A 154 -0.48 1.12 18.88
C ASP A 154 -0.41 2.35 17.95
N PRO A 155 -1.07 3.48 18.27
CA PRO A 155 -1.03 4.66 17.43
C PRO A 155 0.38 5.23 17.24
N GLN A 156 1.34 4.96 18.13
CA GLN A 156 2.72 5.45 18.03
C GLN A 156 3.65 4.52 17.23
N LYS A 157 3.21 3.30 16.90
CA LYS A 157 4.04 2.30 16.21
C LYS A 157 3.81 2.27 14.71
N LEU A 158 4.88 2.02 13.99
CA LEU A 158 4.94 1.85 12.54
C LEU A 158 5.54 0.48 12.22
N PHE A 159 5.40 0.04 10.98
CA PHE A 159 5.97 -1.21 10.49
C PHE A 159 6.46 -1.07 9.05
N ARG A 160 7.38 -1.96 8.67
CA ARG A 160 7.80 -2.11 7.27
C ARG A 160 6.85 -3.05 6.52
N THR A 161 6.54 -2.73 5.28
CA THR A 161 5.71 -3.57 4.41
C THR A 161 6.29 -3.68 3.01
N SER A 162 6.44 -4.91 2.52
CA SER A 162 6.82 -5.19 1.12
C SER A 162 5.64 -5.00 0.15
N TYR A 163 4.41 -4.87 0.67
CA TYR A 163 3.24 -4.53 -0.12
C TYR A 163 3.10 -3.00 -0.22
N PHE A 164 3.00 -2.45 -1.43
CA PHE A 164 2.72 -1.03 -1.67
C PHE A 164 1.24 -0.70 -1.32
N PRO A 165 0.98 0.05 -0.22
CA PRO A 165 -0.39 0.25 0.24
C PRO A 165 -1.11 1.38 -0.51
N GLY A 166 -0.39 2.44 -0.90
CA GLY A 166 -0.98 3.66 -1.45
C GLY A 166 -1.75 4.44 -0.39
N LEU A 167 -2.95 4.92 -0.74
CA LEU A 167 -3.95 5.52 0.15
C LEU A 167 -3.38 6.56 1.14
N GLY A 168 -2.96 7.71 0.61
CA GLY A 168 -2.24 8.73 1.37
C GLY A 168 -0.78 8.31 1.56
N TRP A 169 0.08 8.61 0.58
CA TRP A 169 1.45 8.12 0.57
C TRP A 169 2.43 9.16 0.05
N MET A 170 3.67 9.09 0.52
CA MET A 170 4.76 9.99 0.17
C MET A 170 5.83 9.26 -0.63
N LEU A 171 6.34 9.92 -1.66
CA LEU A 171 7.50 9.51 -2.43
C LEU A 171 8.48 10.65 -2.65
N ARG A 172 9.75 10.27 -2.89
CA ARG A 172 10.82 11.19 -3.27
C ARG A 172 10.88 11.39 -4.78
N ARG A 173 11.44 12.52 -5.21
CA ARG A 173 11.64 12.86 -6.62
C ARG A 173 12.45 11.80 -7.37
N GLU A 174 13.49 11.26 -6.75
CA GLU A 174 14.39 10.27 -7.34
C GLU A 174 13.62 9.01 -7.75
N LEU A 175 12.65 8.59 -6.93
CA LEU A 175 11.78 7.47 -7.27
C LEU A 175 10.93 7.81 -8.49
N TRP A 176 10.35 9.01 -8.56
CA TRP A 176 9.56 9.38 -9.74
C TRP A 176 10.41 9.43 -11.02
N LEU A 177 11.65 9.91 -10.94
CA LEU A 177 12.56 9.88 -12.09
C LEU A 177 12.90 8.45 -12.55
N GLU A 178 12.89 7.47 -11.64
CA GLU A 178 13.03 6.06 -11.97
C GLU A 178 11.75 5.47 -12.61
N LEU A 179 10.58 5.80 -12.06
CA LEU A 179 9.30 5.18 -12.43
C LEU A 179 8.63 5.86 -13.63
N GLY A 180 8.62 7.19 -13.68
CA GLY A 180 7.89 8.03 -14.64
C GLY A 180 8.14 7.70 -16.12
N PRO A 181 9.38 7.38 -16.54
CA PRO A 181 9.67 6.97 -17.93
C PRO A 181 9.06 5.63 -18.35
N ARG A 182 8.83 4.72 -17.39
CA ARG A 182 8.27 3.37 -17.63
C ARG A 182 6.90 3.19 -16.98
N PHE A 183 6.25 4.29 -16.60
CA PHE A 183 4.96 4.25 -15.93
C PHE A 183 3.94 3.53 -16.84
N PRO A 184 3.13 2.62 -16.30
CA PRO A 184 2.31 1.75 -17.12
C PRO A 184 1.18 2.53 -17.78
N ARG A 185 0.49 1.91 -18.74
CA ARG A 185 -0.70 2.51 -19.36
C ARG A 185 -2.00 2.27 -18.58
N GLN A 186 -1.97 1.36 -17.60
CA GLN A 186 -3.10 0.97 -16.78
C GLN A 186 -2.66 0.33 -15.45
N ALA A 187 -3.57 0.29 -14.47
CA ALA A 187 -3.39 -0.41 -13.19
C ALA A 187 -2.06 -0.06 -12.48
N TRP A 188 -1.76 1.24 -12.39
CA TRP A 188 -0.49 1.76 -11.87
C TRP A 188 -0.12 1.23 -10.48
N ASP A 189 -1.09 1.07 -9.58
CA ASP A 189 -0.88 0.59 -8.22
C ASP A 189 -0.53 -0.90 -8.19
N HIS A 190 -1.15 -1.71 -9.06
CA HIS A 190 -0.77 -3.11 -9.27
C HIS A 190 0.64 -3.22 -9.86
N TRP A 191 0.99 -2.37 -10.84
CA TRP A 191 2.34 -2.32 -11.40
C TRP A 191 3.40 -1.95 -10.35
N MET A 192 3.08 -1.04 -9.42
CA MET A 192 3.96 -0.74 -8.28
C MET A 192 4.16 -1.95 -7.36
N ARG A 193 3.16 -2.83 -7.22
CA ARG A 193 3.28 -4.04 -6.38
C ARG A 193 4.10 -5.15 -7.01
N LEU A 194 4.47 -5.04 -8.29
CA LEU A 194 5.30 -6.05 -8.96
C LEU A 194 6.72 -6.05 -8.38
N PRO A 195 7.35 -7.23 -8.19
CA PRO A 195 8.73 -7.29 -7.69
C PRO A 195 9.73 -6.61 -8.63
N SER A 196 9.48 -6.64 -9.95
CA SER A 196 10.26 -5.91 -10.96
C SER A 196 10.25 -4.38 -10.79
N THR A 197 9.21 -3.84 -10.14
CA THR A 197 9.02 -2.40 -9.89
C THR A 197 9.51 -2.03 -8.49
N SER A 198 9.07 -2.77 -7.46
CA SER A 198 9.46 -2.52 -6.07
C SER A 198 10.95 -2.81 -5.84
N LYS A 199 11.53 -3.76 -6.58
CA LYS A 199 12.94 -4.20 -6.45
C LYS A 199 13.31 -4.59 -5.02
N GLY A 200 12.36 -5.21 -4.30
CA GLY A 200 12.52 -5.61 -2.90
C GLY A 200 12.49 -4.47 -1.88
N ARG A 201 12.26 -3.21 -2.32
CA ARG A 201 12.08 -2.07 -1.42
C ARG A 201 10.73 -2.14 -0.71
N GLU A 202 10.70 -1.61 0.51
CA GLU A 202 9.52 -1.62 1.37
C GLU A 202 8.99 -0.22 1.63
N CYS A 203 7.75 -0.12 2.05
CA CYS A 203 7.19 1.11 2.58
C CYS A 203 7.11 1.05 4.10
N ILE A 204 7.05 2.22 4.74
CA ILE A 204 6.61 2.32 6.14
C ILE A 204 5.10 2.60 6.16
N SER A 205 4.38 1.92 7.04
CA SER A 205 2.98 2.18 7.36
C SER A 205 2.78 2.28 8.87
N PRO A 206 1.79 3.07 9.36
CA PRO A 206 1.47 3.12 10.77
C PRO A 206 0.61 1.93 11.18
N GLU A 207 0.69 1.45 12.42
CA GLU A 207 -0.24 0.41 12.90
C GLU A 207 -1.70 0.91 12.90
N VAL A 208 -1.92 2.16 13.29
CA VAL A 208 -3.21 2.85 13.19
C VAL A 208 -3.20 3.82 12.01
N ASN A 209 -4.15 3.71 11.08
CA ASN A 209 -4.19 4.57 9.88
C ASN A 209 -4.16 6.06 10.22
N ARG A 210 -3.56 6.88 9.35
CA ARG A 210 -3.61 8.36 9.44
C ARG A 210 -4.60 9.00 8.47
N ASN A 211 -5.40 8.19 7.79
CA ASN A 211 -6.52 8.64 7.00
C ASN A 211 -7.69 7.65 7.12
N PHE A 212 -8.87 8.10 6.68
CA PHE A 212 -10.05 7.28 6.55
C PHE A 212 -10.71 7.50 5.19
N ASN A 213 -10.87 6.42 4.41
CA ASN A 213 -11.53 6.50 3.11
C ASN A 213 -13.06 6.57 3.26
N ILE A 214 -13.69 7.57 2.64
CA ILE A 214 -15.14 7.82 2.65
C ILE A 214 -15.84 7.44 1.33
N GLY A 215 -15.08 6.93 0.36
CA GLY A 215 -15.53 6.57 -0.99
C GLY A 215 -16.30 5.25 -1.01
N GLU A 216 -17.61 5.29 -0.78
CA GLU A 216 -18.47 4.09 -0.84
C GLU A 216 -18.62 3.52 -2.26
N VAL A 217 -18.37 4.34 -3.29
CA VAL A 217 -18.44 4.01 -4.72
C VAL A 217 -17.26 4.69 -5.43
N GLY A 218 -16.55 3.93 -6.28
CA GLY A 218 -15.41 4.41 -7.06
C GLY A 218 -15.05 3.48 -8.21
N ALA A 219 -13.99 3.81 -8.96
CA ALA A 219 -13.59 3.07 -10.17
C ALA A 219 -13.39 1.56 -9.96
N ASN A 220 -12.89 1.17 -8.77
CA ASN A 220 -12.69 -0.23 -8.37
C ASN A 220 -13.44 -0.61 -7.07
N MET A 221 -14.20 0.31 -6.47
CA MET A 221 -14.83 0.12 -5.16
C MET A 221 -16.34 -0.12 -5.30
N GLN A 222 -16.80 -1.28 -4.82
CA GLN A 222 -18.21 -1.61 -4.69
C GLN A 222 -18.67 -1.47 -3.24
N LYS A 223 -19.91 -0.99 -3.01
CA LYS A 223 -20.49 -0.76 -1.67
C LYS A 223 -20.34 -1.95 -0.69
N ALA A 224 -20.41 -3.18 -1.20
CA ALA A 224 -20.25 -4.39 -0.38
C ALA A 224 -18.79 -4.58 0.13
N MET A 225 -17.80 -4.28 -0.71
CA MET A 225 -16.38 -4.30 -0.31
C MET A 225 -16.05 -3.19 0.69
N PHE A 226 -16.59 -1.99 0.48
CA PHE A 226 -16.43 -0.86 1.40
C PHE A 226 -17.01 -1.17 2.78
N LYS A 227 -18.26 -1.63 2.85
CA LYS A 227 -18.92 -1.99 4.13
C LYS A 227 -18.21 -3.12 4.86
N ARG A 228 -17.62 -4.07 4.13
CA ARG A 228 -16.98 -5.25 4.72
C ARG A 228 -15.57 -4.99 5.25
N HIS A 229 -14.78 -4.13 4.60
CA HIS A 229 -13.36 -3.95 4.96
C HIS A 229 -13.01 -2.53 5.37
N PHE A 230 -13.55 -1.50 4.72
CA PHE A 230 -13.15 -0.11 4.98
C PHE A 230 -13.85 0.51 6.21
N LYS A 231 -15.12 0.19 6.44
CA LYS A 231 -15.87 0.72 7.60
C LYS A 231 -15.28 0.29 8.95
N ALA A 232 -14.60 -0.85 9.00
CA ALA A 232 -14.02 -1.40 10.23
C ALA A 232 -12.56 -0.96 10.45
N MET A 233 -11.98 -0.17 9.54
CA MET A 233 -10.62 0.36 9.70
C MET A 233 -10.58 1.42 10.79
N GLY A 234 -9.65 1.25 11.72
CA GLY A 234 -9.28 2.26 12.69
C GLY A 234 -8.42 3.32 12.04
N TRP A 235 -8.52 4.54 12.53
CA TRP A 235 -7.65 5.65 12.16
C TRP A 235 -7.48 6.57 13.35
N TYR A 236 -6.38 7.30 13.40
CA TYR A 236 -6.03 8.12 14.54
C TYR A 236 -6.88 9.41 14.55
N GLN A 237 -7.64 9.65 15.61
CA GLN A 237 -8.51 10.83 15.72
C GLN A 237 -7.96 11.92 16.64
N GLY A 238 -6.67 11.83 17.00
CA GLY A 238 -6.01 12.76 17.91
C GLY A 238 -6.03 12.32 19.38
N SER A 239 -5.13 12.89 20.16
CA SER A 239 -5.21 12.90 21.62
C SER A 239 -5.99 14.14 22.09
N THR A 240 -6.30 14.23 23.39
CA THR A 240 -6.91 15.42 23.99
C THR A 240 -6.04 16.69 23.85
N ASN A 241 -4.76 16.55 23.50
CA ASN A 241 -3.86 17.67 23.23
C ASN A 241 -3.60 17.81 21.73
N ARG A 242 -4.45 18.58 21.04
CA ARG A 242 -4.42 18.79 19.58
C ARG A 242 -3.19 19.56 19.06
N SER A 243 -2.37 20.10 19.96
CA SER A 243 -1.21 20.94 19.64
C SER A 243 0.10 20.17 19.52
N ALA A 244 0.12 18.90 19.95
CA ALA A 244 1.28 18.03 19.79
C ALA A 244 1.18 17.35 18.41
N GLY A 245 2.19 17.57 17.55
CA GLY A 245 2.33 16.80 16.31
C GLY A 245 2.50 15.30 16.57
N ALA A 246 2.72 14.52 15.52
CA ALA A 246 2.95 13.08 15.63
C ALA A 246 4.11 12.78 16.61
N ASP A 247 3.78 12.15 17.74
CA ASP A 247 4.77 11.57 18.66
C ASP A 247 4.94 10.08 18.32
N LEU A 248 5.96 9.79 17.53
CA LEU A 248 6.26 8.44 17.03
C LEU A 248 7.49 7.82 17.74
N GLY A 249 8.05 8.51 18.74
CA GLY A 249 9.27 8.10 19.43
C GLY A 249 10.48 7.93 18.51
N ASP A 250 11.40 7.06 18.92
CA ASP A 250 12.57 6.68 18.11
C ASP A 250 12.15 5.73 16.98
N LEU A 251 12.48 6.10 15.74
CA LEU A 251 12.18 5.35 14.53
C LEU A 251 13.33 4.43 14.06
N SER A 252 14.45 4.37 14.79
CA SER A 252 15.62 3.55 14.43
C SER A 252 15.31 2.05 14.26
N TYR A 253 14.28 1.56 14.94
CA TYR A 253 13.80 0.18 14.82
C TYR A 253 13.21 -0.15 13.44
N LEU A 254 12.94 0.85 12.60
CA LEU A 254 12.41 0.68 11.25
C LEU A 254 13.50 0.49 10.19
N SER A 255 14.79 0.51 10.55
CA SER A 255 15.82 0.06 9.62
C SER A 255 15.57 -1.40 9.21
N LEU A 256 15.95 -1.78 7.99
CA LEU A 256 15.68 -3.12 7.47
C LEU A 256 16.20 -4.21 8.41
N ASP A 257 17.44 -4.08 8.88
CA ASP A 257 18.08 -5.07 9.75
C ASP A 257 17.40 -5.13 11.12
N SER A 258 17.21 -3.99 11.80
CA SER A 258 16.55 -3.95 13.11
C SER A 258 15.12 -4.52 13.06
N PHE A 259 14.37 -4.20 12.01
CA PHE A 259 13.01 -4.69 11.86
C PHE A 259 12.98 -6.19 11.54
N SER A 260 13.89 -6.66 10.68
CA SER A 260 14.04 -8.09 10.37
C SER A 260 14.42 -8.89 11.62
N ASP A 261 15.37 -8.39 12.40
CA ASP A 261 15.81 -8.99 13.67
C ASP A 261 14.68 -9.06 14.69
N HIS A 262 13.84 -8.02 14.76
CA HIS A 262 12.64 -8.03 15.60
C HIS A 262 11.65 -9.13 15.16
N MET A 263 11.39 -9.26 13.86
CA MET A 263 10.50 -10.30 13.33
C MET A 263 11.05 -11.71 13.56
N VAL A 264 12.36 -11.91 13.40
CA VAL A 264 13.05 -13.16 13.73
C VAL A 264 12.97 -13.46 15.23
N SER A 265 13.15 -12.45 16.09
CA SER A 265 12.98 -12.59 17.53
C SER A 265 11.57 -13.06 17.87
N LEU A 266 10.52 -12.49 17.26
CA LEU A 266 9.15 -12.97 17.44
C LEU A 266 8.99 -14.42 16.99
N LEU A 267 9.54 -14.80 15.83
CA LEU A 267 9.49 -16.17 15.30
C LEU A 267 10.15 -17.19 16.25
N GLN A 268 11.28 -16.86 16.86
CA GLN A 268 12.01 -17.77 17.76
C GLN A 268 11.21 -18.16 19.02
N ARG A 269 10.30 -17.29 19.46
CA ARG A 269 9.41 -17.49 20.62
C ARG A 269 7.99 -17.87 20.22
N ALA A 270 7.70 -17.97 18.92
CA ALA A 270 6.38 -18.29 18.44
C ALA A 270 6.08 -19.78 18.57
N GLN A 271 4.88 -20.09 19.07
CA GLN A 271 4.33 -21.44 19.01
C GLN A 271 3.63 -21.64 17.67
N VAL A 272 4.01 -22.69 16.92
CA VAL A 272 3.30 -23.05 15.69
C VAL A 272 1.85 -23.42 16.02
N TRP A 273 0.92 -22.77 15.31
CA TRP A 273 -0.50 -22.95 15.52
C TRP A 273 -1.05 -24.01 14.58
N GLU A 274 -1.60 -25.07 15.16
CA GLU A 274 -2.22 -26.15 14.41
C GLU A 274 -3.76 -26.06 14.40
N GLY A 275 -4.34 -26.21 13.22
CA GLY A 275 -5.79 -26.27 13.01
C GLY A 275 -6.48 -24.91 12.86
N ALA A 276 -7.81 -24.92 12.94
CA ALA A 276 -8.61 -23.73 12.68
C ALA A 276 -8.42 -22.65 13.76
N VAL A 277 -8.32 -21.41 13.30
CA VAL A 277 -8.34 -20.20 14.14
C VAL A 277 -9.79 -19.82 14.33
N THR A 278 -10.27 -19.85 15.57
CA THR A 278 -11.63 -19.43 15.92
C THR A 278 -11.57 -18.28 16.89
N GLN A 279 -12.62 -17.45 16.94
CA GLN A 279 -12.69 -16.32 17.87
C GLN A 279 -12.51 -16.75 19.32
N VAL A 280 -13.01 -17.93 19.69
CA VAL A 280 -12.84 -18.52 21.03
C VAL A 280 -11.36 -18.78 21.30
N LYS A 281 -10.66 -19.44 20.37
CA LYS A 281 -9.23 -19.76 20.53
C LYS A 281 -8.35 -18.50 20.55
N LEU A 282 -8.67 -17.49 19.74
CA LEU A 282 -8.02 -16.18 19.77
C LEU A 282 -8.14 -15.54 21.16
N ASN A 283 -9.35 -15.56 21.74
CA ASN A 283 -9.63 -14.96 23.05
C ASN A 283 -8.99 -15.69 24.23
N GLN A 284 -8.62 -16.96 24.06
CA GLN A 284 -8.04 -17.80 25.12
C GLN A 284 -6.52 -17.67 25.20
N GLN A 285 -5.87 -16.95 24.27
CA GLN A 285 -4.42 -16.79 24.30
C GLN A 285 -3.98 -15.87 25.44
N PRO A 286 -2.96 -16.24 26.22
CA PRO A 286 -2.46 -15.39 27.28
C PRO A 286 -1.73 -14.16 26.70
N PRO A 287 -1.75 -13.02 27.40
CA PRO A 287 -0.93 -11.87 27.04
C PRO A 287 0.55 -12.24 26.94
N GLY A 288 1.25 -11.70 25.94
CA GLY A 288 2.65 -12.01 25.64
C GLY A 288 2.86 -13.25 24.77
N GLN A 289 1.84 -14.12 24.60
CA GLN A 289 1.93 -15.29 23.72
C GLN A 289 2.16 -14.87 22.27
N VAL A 290 3.10 -15.53 21.61
CA VAL A 290 3.31 -15.39 20.16
C VAL A 290 2.89 -16.69 19.50
N ASN A 291 1.98 -16.60 18.53
CA ASN A 291 1.48 -17.72 17.75
C ASN A 291 1.91 -17.56 16.30
N LEU A 292 2.28 -18.65 15.62
CA LEU A 292 2.69 -18.65 14.22
C LEU A 292 1.75 -19.52 13.40
N ILE A 293 1.03 -18.90 12.46
CA ILE A 293 0.25 -19.58 11.44
C ILE A 293 1.08 -19.65 10.17
N LEU A 294 1.47 -20.86 9.79
CA LEU A 294 2.10 -21.13 8.51
C LEU A 294 1.01 -21.29 7.44
N TYR A 295 1.17 -20.62 6.31
CA TYR A 295 0.25 -20.73 5.18
C TYR A 295 0.98 -20.91 3.85
N LYS A 296 0.21 -21.36 2.86
CA LYS A 296 0.55 -21.32 1.43
C LYS A 296 -0.45 -20.37 0.76
N GLU A 297 -0.07 -19.67 -0.30
CA GLU A 297 -0.95 -18.71 -1.01
C GLU A 297 -2.37 -19.27 -1.26
N GLU A 298 -2.47 -20.51 -1.74
CA GLU A 298 -3.75 -21.18 -2.03
C GLU A 298 -4.64 -21.43 -0.79
N SER A 299 -4.06 -21.48 0.41
CA SER A 299 -4.78 -21.69 1.67
C SER A 299 -5.05 -20.39 2.43
N TYR A 300 -4.37 -19.30 2.09
CA TYR A 300 -4.49 -18.00 2.76
C TYR A 300 -5.93 -17.48 2.86
N PRO A 301 -6.79 -17.54 1.81
CA PRO A 301 -8.16 -17.03 1.91
C PRO A 301 -9.00 -17.69 3.01
N ARG A 302 -8.70 -18.94 3.37
CA ARG A 302 -9.37 -19.65 4.48
C ARG A 302 -8.95 -19.08 5.82
N THR A 303 -7.64 -18.90 6.03
CA THR A 303 -7.05 -18.29 7.23
C THR A 303 -7.51 -16.85 7.40
N ALA A 304 -7.47 -16.07 6.31
CA ALA A 304 -7.93 -14.69 6.29
C ALA A 304 -9.39 -14.55 6.73
N ARG A 305 -10.28 -15.44 6.26
CA ARG A 305 -11.70 -15.45 6.66
C ARG A 305 -11.88 -15.74 8.15
N GLN A 306 -11.08 -16.64 8.71
CA GLN A 306 -11.10 -16.98 10.13
C GLN A 306 -10.67 -15.81 11.02
N LEU A 307 -9.64 -15.07 10.57
CA LEU A 307 -9.12 -13.88 11.24
C LEU A 307 -9.89 -12.60 10.90
N LYS A 308 -10.77 -12.64 9.89
CA LYS A 308 -11.52 -11.50 9.34
C LYS A 308 -10.62 -10.38 8.79
N ILE A 309 -9.52 -10.76 8.14
CA ILE A 309 -8.58 -9.86 7.44
C ILE A 309 -8.77 -9.95 5.91
N TRP A 310 -7.98 -9.20 5.14
CA TRP A 310 -8.03 -9.23 3.67
C TRP A 310 -7.80 -10.65 3.14
N PRO A 311 -8.49 -11.06 2.05
CA PRO A 311 -8.36 -12.40 1.49
C PRO A 311 -7.06 -12.64 0.72
N PHE A 312 -6.16 -11.66 0.67
CA PHE A 312 -4.83 -11.76 0.07
C PHE A 312 -3.79 -11.18 1.05
N PRO A 313 -2.55 -11.70 1.10
CA PRO A 313 -1.52 -11.18 1.99
C PRO A 313 -1.23 -9.70 1.71
N ARG A 314 -1.32 -8.87 2.76
CA ARG A 314 -1.01 -7.43 2.73
C ARG A 314 -0.40 -6.99 4.05
N GLY A 315 0.29 -5.86 4.04
CA GLY A 315 0.93 -5.30 5.23
C GLY A 315 2.01 -6.22 5.83
N HIS A 316 2.62 -7.07 5.01
CA HIS A 316 3.65 -8.02 5.46
C HIS A 316 5.05 -7.46 5.21
N HIS A 317 5.98 -7.78 6.09
CA HIS A 317 7.41 -7.63 5.87
C HIS A 317 7.96 -8.97 5.39
N GLN A 318 8.52 -9.05 4.18
CA GLN A 318 9.08 -10.28 3.61
C GLN A 318 8.19 -11.52 3.80
N HIS A 319 6.91 -11.40 3.43
CA HIS A 319 5.89 -12.45 3.54
C HIS A 319 5.53 -12.93 4.95
N ILE A 320 5.87 -12.15 5.99
CA ILE A 320 5.36 -12.33 7.35
C ILE A 320 4.65 -11.06 7.87
N VAL A 321 3.49 -11.24 8.50
CA VAL A 321 2.73 -10.15 9.16
C VAL A 321 2.53 -10.48 10.63
N ALA A 322 2.66 -9.49 11.51
CA ALA A 322 2.35 -9.58 12.92
C ALA A 322 1.03 -8.86 13.23
N LEU A 323 0.08 -9.56 13.85
CA LEU A 323 -1.23 -9.04 14.22
C LEU A 323 -1.39 -9.07 15.75
N PRO A 324 -1.46 -7.92 16.44
CA PRO A 324 -1.67 -7.86 17.88
C PRO A 324 -3.15 -8.11 18.23
N TYR A 325 -3.42 -9.10 19.06
CA TYR A 325 -4.78 -9.45 19.48
C TYR A 325 -4.85 -9.77 20.97
N LYS A 326 -5.53 -8.91 21.73
CA LYS A 326 -5.76 -9.00 23.18
C LYS A 326 -4.51 -9.32 23.99
N GLY A 327 -3.40 -8.65 23.67
CA GLY A 327 -2.10 -8.84 24.31
C GLY A 327 -1.29 -10.03 23.79
N SER A 328 -1.86 -10.91 22.96
CA SER A 328 -1.12 -11.91 22.18
C SER A 328 -0.69 -11.36 20.82
N THR A 329 0.31 -11.97 20.18
CA THR A 329 0.76 -11.66 18.82
C THR A 329 0.54 -12.85 17.91
N TRP A 330 -0.06 -12.62 16.75
CA TRP A 330 -0.31 -13.63 15.73
C TRP A 330 0.52 -13.34 14.49
N LEU A 331 1.53 -14.17 14.26
CA LEU A 331 2.34 -14.15 13.06
C LEU A 331 1.65 -15.00 11.98
N LEU A 332 1.56 -14.48 10.76
CA LEU A 332 1.21 -15.27 9.58
C LEU A 332 2.38 -15.23 8.61
N ALA A 333 2.93 -16.38 8.24
CA ALA A 333 4.09 -16.46 7.35
C ALA A 333 3.86 -17.45 6.20
N ASP A 334 4.22 -17.03 4.98
CA ASP A 334 4.20 -17.91 3.81
C ASP A 334 5.38 -18.90 3.86
N VAL A 335 5.09 -20.19 3.82
CA VAL A 335 6.13 -21.24 3.94
C VAL A 335 7.07 -21.33 2.74
N ARG A 336 6.66 -20.83 1.57
CA ARG A 336 7.47 -20.86 0.33
C ARG A 336 8.30 -19.58 0.20
N GLN A 337 7.69 -18.43 0.52
CA GLN A 337 8.25 -17.12 0.20
C GLN A 337 8.92 -16.40 1.37
N CYS A 338 8.54 -16.67 2.63
CA CYS A 338 9.11 -15.95 3.78
C CYS A 338 10.56 -16.39 4.04
N PRO A 339 11.57 -15.51 3.83
CA PRO A 339 12.97 -15.86 4.02
C PRO A 339 13.35 -15.92 5.51
N LEU A 340 12.58 -15.27 6.39
CA LEU A 340 12.83 -15.19 7.83
C LEU A 340 12.42 -16.46 8.58
N LEU A 341 11.62 -17.34 7.96
CA LEU A 341 11.25 -18.61 8.56
C LEU A 341 12.48 -19.53 8.74
N PRO A 342 12.58 -20.26 9.87
CA PRO A 342 13.59 -21.30 10.03
C PRO A 342 13.54 -22.31 8.88
N LYS A 343 14.71 -22.79 8.43
CA LYS A 343 14.81 -23.66 7.24
C LYS A 343 13.88 -24.88 7.29
N HIS A 344 13.65 -25.45 8.47
CA HIS A 344 12.80 -26.63 8.66
C HIS A 344 11.29 -26.33 8.57
N MET A 345 10.89 -25.05 8.64
CA MET A 345 9.49 -24.61 8.46
C MET A 345 9.20 -24.14 7.03
N ARG A 346 10.22 -24.10 6.17
CA ARG A 346 10.09 -23.66 4.78
C ARG A 346 9.85 -24.84 3.85
N VAL A 347 9.06 -24.58 2.81
CA VAL A 347 8.86 -25.48 1.68
C VAL A 347 9.73 -24.99 0.53
N TYR A 348 10.55 -25.88 -0.03
CA TYR A 348 11.43 -25.59 -1.16
C TYR A 348 10.90 -26.30 -2.41
N PRO A 349 11.21 -25.79 -3.62
CA PRO A 349 10.89 -26.51 -4.84
C PRO A 349 11.58 -27.87 -4.86
N SER A 350 10.95 -28.84 -5.52
CA SER A 350 11.56 -30.13 -5.82
C SER A 350 12.94 -29.93 -6.49
N PRO A 351 13.99 -30.67 -6.11
CA PRO A 351 15.33 -30.52 -6.71
C PRO A 351 15.37 -30.78 -8.22
N THR A 352 14.36 -31.48 -8.74
CA THR A 352 14.19 -31.84 -10.15
C THR A 352 13.20 -30.93 -10.88
N LEU A 353 12.75 -29.83 -10.26
CA LEU A 353 11.84 -28.88 -10.88
C LEU A 353 12.48 -28.28 -12.14
N GLN A 354 11.72 -28.32 -13.24
CA GLN A 354 12.06 -27.70 -14.51
C GLN A 354 10.89 -26.80 -14.93
N ASP A 355 11.19 -25.59 -15.42
CA ASP A 355 10.21 -24.71 -16.04
C ASP A 355 10.16 -24.96 -17.55
N LEU A 356 8.94 -25.05 -18.09
CA LEU A 356 8.68 -25.33 -19.49
C LEU A 356 7.57 -24.39 -19.98
N ALA A 357 7.73 -23.85 -21.18
CA ALA A 357 6.71 -23.04 -21.85
C ALA A 357 5.85 -23.94 -22.73
N ALA A 358 4.57 -24.07 -22.40
CA ALA A 358 3.64 -24.80 -23.25
C ALA A 358 3.41 -24.05 -24.58
N PRO A 359 3.31 -24.75 -25.73
CA PRO A 359 2.81 -24.15 -26.96
C PRO A 359 1.39 -23.59 -26.77
N PRO A 360 0.96 -22.62 -27.60
CA PRO A 360 -0.43 -22.16 -27.60
C PRO A 360 -1.41 -23.33 -27.65
N ASP A 361 -2.52 -23.19 -26.93
CA ASP A 361 -3.61 -24.17 -26.85
C ASP A 361 -3.23 -25.58 -26.32
N THR A 362 -2.06 -25.72 -25.68
CA THR A 362 -1.63 -26.96 -25.05
C THR A 362 -1.83 -26.89 -23.53
N SER A 363 -2.39 -27.95 -22.94
CA SER A 363 -2.51 -28.02 -21.47
C SER A 363 -1.15 -28.18 -20.81
N CYS A 364 -0.98 -27.67 -19.58
CA CYS A 364 0.25 -27.87 -18.82
C CYS A 364 0.63 -29.37 -18.75
N THR A 365 -0.35 -30.24 -18.48
CA THR A 365 -0.15 -31.69 -18.38
C THR A 365 0.38 -32.30 -19.67
N ASP A 366 -0.18 -31.92 -20.82
CA ASP A 366 0.26 -32.44 -22.12
C ASP A 366 1.66 -31.93 -22.47
N ALA A 367 1.95 -30.66 -22.14
CA ALA A 367 3.27 -30.06 -22.34
C ALA A 367 4.34 -30.77 -21.49
N CYS A 368 4.06 -31.05 -20.21
CA CYS A 368 4.93 -31.86 -19.35
C CYS A 368 5.14 -33.25 -19.94
N LYS A 369 4.07 -33.91 -20.37
CA LYS A 369 4.12 -35.29 -20.88
C LYS A 369 4.92 -35.41 -22.19
N ALA A 370 4.85 -34.40 -23.06
CA ALA A 370 5.61 -34.36 -24.31
C ALA A 370 7.13 -34.40 -24.06
N GLU A 371 7.60 -33.79 -22.97
CA GLU A 371 9.00 -33.78 -22.53
C GLU A 371 9.36 -34.96 -21.60
N GLY A 372 8.45 -35.92 -21.43
CA GLY A 372 8.65 -37.05 -20.50
C GLY A 372 8.63 -36.65 -19.02
N LEU A 373 8.06 -35.48 -18.70
CA LEU A 373 7.94 -34.94 -17.35
C LEU A 373 6.53 -35.15 -16.77
N VAL A 374 6.42 -34.97 -15.46
CA VAL A 374 5.14 -34.94 -14.73
C VAL A 374 4.93 -33.54 -14.15
N CYS A 375 3.79 -32.94 -14.46
CA CYS A 375 3.43 -31.64 -13.90
C CYS A 375 3.17 -31.72 -12.39
N SER A 376 3.77 -30.81 -11.63
CA SER A 376 3.63 -30.69 -10.18
C SER A 376 2.83 -29.43 -9.83
N ALA A 377 1.60 -29.62 -9.37
CA ALA A 377 0.77 -28.49 -8.89
C ALA A 377 1.38 -27.83 -7.64
N GLU A 378 2.12 -28.59 -6.83
CA GLU A 378 2.80 -28.05 -5.64
C GLU A 378 3.98 -27.15 -6.04
N ASP A 379 4.79 -27.59 -7.00
CA ASP A 379 5.96 -26.84 -7.43
C ASP A 379 5.64 -25.68 -8.38
N PHE A 380 4.48 -25.72 -9.04
CA PHE A 380 4.04 -24.65 -9.95
C PHE A 380 4.10 -23.27 -9.29
N TRP A 381 3.83 -23.18 -7.99
CA TRP A 381 3.91 -21.94 -7.21
C TRP A 381 5.31 -21.31 -7.15
N PHE A 382 6.39 -22.08 -7.34
CA PHE A 382 7.76 -21.54 -7.37
C PHE A 382 8.13 -20.94 -8.73
N ILE A 383 7.44 -21.34 -9.80
CA ILE A 383 7.66 -20.85 -11.17
C ILE A 383 6.54 -19.94 -11.67
N ASN A 384 5.46 -19.77 -10.89
CA ASN A 384 4.38 -18.83 -11.16
C ASN A 384 4.74 -17.41 -10.66
N THR A 385 5.87 -16.89 -11.11
CA THR A 385 6.36 -15.54 -10.78
C THR A 385 6.49 -14.71 -12.05
N CYS A 386 6.42 -13.38 -11.93
CA CYS A 386 6.59 -12.49 -13.08
C CYS A 386 7.97 -12.70 -13.72
N GLU A 387 9.01 -12.92 -12.91
CA GLU A 387 10.38 -13.16 -13.34
C GLU A 387 10.52 -14.46 -14.12
N ALA A 388 9.85 -15.53 -13.69
CA ALA A 388 9.87 -16.81 -14.40
C ALA A 388 9.08 -16.73 -15.71
N LEU A 389 7.87 -16.14 -15.67
CA LEU A 389 7.03 -15.98 -16.85
C LEU A 389 7.68 -15.09 -17.91
N ALA A 390 8.36 -14.01 -17.52
CA ALA A 390 9.01 -13.09 -18.46
C ALA A 390 10.16 -13.73 -19.26
N LYS A 391 10.75 -14.85 -18.78
CA LYS A 391 11.78 -15.60 -19.54
C LYS A 391 11.20 -16.29 -20.77
N HIS A 392 9.92 -16.66 -20.72
CA HIS A 392 9.24 -17.46 -21.73
C HIS A 392 8.23 -16.66 -22.55
N PHE A 393 7.61 -15.66 -21.91
CA PHE A 393 6.53 -14.84 -22.47
C PHE A 393 6.95 -13.37 -22.43
N PRO A 394 7.65 -12.88 -23.48
CA PRO A 394 8.06 -11.48 -23.53
C PRO A 394 6.82 -10.57 -23.53
N CYS A 395 6.68 -9.74 -22.50
CA CYS A 395 5.65 -8.70 -22.47
C CYS A 395 5.99 -7.63 -23.52
N SER A 396 5.10 -7.45 -24.50
CA SER A 396 5.26 -6.46 -25.59
C SER A 396 5.29 -5.00 -25.12
N ALA A 397 5.02 -4.74 -23.83
CA ALA A 397 5.00 -3.42 -23.22
C ALA A 397 5.96 -3.24 -22.02
N GLY A 398 6.83 -4.23 -21.74
CA GLY A 398 7.69 -4.22 -20.55
C GLY A 398 7.01 -4.83 -19.34
#